data_AF-A0A6G0QME1-F1
#
_entry.id   AF-A0A6G0QME1-F1
#
_cell.length_a   1.000
_cell.length_b   1.000
_cell.length_c   1.000
_cell.angle_alpha   90.00
_cell.angle_beta   90.00
_cell.angle_gamma   90.00
#
_symmetry.space_group_name_H-M   'P 1'
#
loop_
_entity.id
_entity.type
_entity.pdbx_description
1 polymer ?
#
loop_
_entity_poly.entity_id
_entity_poly.type
_entity_poly.pdbx_seq_one_letter_code
_entity_poly.pdbx_strand_id
1 'polypeptide(L)'
;MMSPEAEDAPLLLNGGALRRPPSPRRSSSAPEEAALELELGRVHAQLSRPKPQTRRVKDRRSESGASSAVSVARSVKAAERISVAAVVVHLLKGNIGPGAMSLPNGFSKTGVYAGPALFVVVALVSVYNMELLLRCKHRVSPRAPMSFGDVGREILGPKGKLLIDVFLVGTQLGICCVYFTFVATNIHVVLPESLQDAVNERQLIFAIFPVLLMLSWVRTLRRITPLSGLANFAVLSGIAIVFYYSIDYWKHPKIQPRLAPVLADWSRLPEFYGTAVYSFEGIGLVLPIQNAMAQPERFSRVLASCMLSILVLFLFIGVVPTVAFGRINNGSMTAVLHDYCEGWLVTMANVALAFACTLSFPIQFYPAIDVLERMLRHKSLMRPAPPAEPARVALEARRRRKARKKQQHRSLHGLEGGLDYDREGQTDDHDVILSASSSNKSRPASLFSLQTMRQSFSPIASPATVAAAASMSSSRSSSGCLERLVCNLSPYECNRTLFRSMLCTSLMVIAVCVPDVGLLISLFGSVGSSMLAIVLPPVLYLVVSGPTLSLPSRIFHWGIVVFGIAGMIAGTVQAMRQVIDSFN
;
A
#
# COMPACT_ATOMS: atom_id res chain seq x y z
N MET A 1 48.65 -38.74 -30.46
CA MET A 1 47.41 -38.46 -29.71
C MET A 1 47.83 -37.82 -28.39
N MET A 2 47.92 -36.50 -28.39
CA MET A 2 48.40 -35.63 -27.30
C MET A 2 48.05 -34.18 -27.70
N SER A 3 47.70 -33.33 -26.72
CA SER A 3 47.71 -31.84 -26.77
C SER A 3 49.08 -31.29 -27.25
N PRO A 4 49.40 -29.96 -27.37
CA PRO A 4 48.79 -28.73 -26.81
C PRO A 4 48.94 -27.45 -27.71
N GLU A 5 48.77 -26.24 -27.14
CA GLU A 5 49.57 -24.97 -27.31
C GLU A 5 49.98 -24.48 -28.73
N ALA A 6 50.36 -23.23 -29.05
CA ALA A 6 50.48 -21.89 -28.47
C ALA A 6 50.76 -20.97 -29.70
N GLU A 7 50.87 -19.65 -29.44
CA GLU A 7 51.53 -18.56 -30.17
C GLU A 7 52.18 -18.82 -31.57
N ASP A 8 51.93 -17.91 -32.53
CA ASP A 8 52.97 -17.00 -33.04
C ASP A 8 52.48 -16.07 -34.19
N ALA A 9 52.99 -14.83 -34.18
CA ALA A 9 52.94 -13.82 -35.26
C ALA A 9 53.99 -14.19 -36.37
N PRO A 10 54.19 -13.50 -37.53
CA PRO A 10 54.29 -12.03 -37.68
C PRO A 10 53.95 -11.37 -39.06
N LEU A 11 53.95 -10.03 -39.04
CA LEU A 11 54.41 -9.03 -40.05
C LEU A 11 54.30 -9.32 -41.56
N LEU A 12 53.66 -8.39 -42.31
CA LEU A 12 54.26 -7.71 -43.48
C LEU A 12 53.48 -6.44 -43.94
N LEU A 13 54.19 -5.30 -43.86
CA LEU A 13 54.16 -4.02 -44.58
C LEU A 13 53.13 -3.70 -45.71
N ASN A 14 52.40 -2.58 -45.54
CA ASN A 14 52.34 -1.38 -46.43
C ASN A 14 51.29 -0.42 -45.82
N GLY A 15 51.49 0.88 -45.57
CA GLY A 15 51.97 1.94 -46.45
C GLY A 15 50.85 2.99 -46.56
N GLY A 16 50.93 4.13 -45.84
CA GLY A 16 49.89 5.17 -45.89
C GLY A 16 50.13 6.34 -44.94
N ALA A 17 50.81 7.37 -45.43
CA ALA A 17 51.29 8.53 -44.69
C ALA A 17 50.23 9.61 -44.42
N LEU A 18 50.44 10.31 -43.31
CA LEU A 18 49.75 11.50 -42.80
C LEU A 18 49.70 12.69 -43.79
N ARG A 19 48.54 13.37 -43.87
CA ARG A 19 48.45 14.79 -44.25
C ARG A 19 47.45 15.53 -43.35
N ARG A 20 47.95 16.53 -42.62
CA ARG A 20 47.16 17.61 -41.97
C ARG A 20 47.01 18.79 -42.94
N PRO A 21 45.90 19.55 -42.88
CA PRO A 21 45.81 20.92 -43.43
C PRO A 21 45.61 21.97 -42.29
N PRO A 22 45.70 23.29 -42.56
CA PRO A 22 46.65 24.17 -41.88
C PRO A 22 46.02 25.31 -41.05
N SER A 23 46.88 26.05 -40.35
CA SER A 23 46.59 27.36 -39.73
C SER A 23 46.54 28.49 -40.77
N PRO A 24 45.82 29.60 -40.50
CA PRO A 24 46.05 30.87 -41.17
C PRO A 24 46.64 31.95 -40.24
N ARG A 25 47.59 32.74 -40.77
CA ARG A 25 48.11 33.99 -40.19
C ARG A 25 47.63 35.22 -41.00
N ARG A 26 47.01 36.16 -40.28
CA ARG A 26 47.10 37.65 -40.28
C ARG A 26 47.07 38.51 -41.57
N SER A 27 46.15 39.48 -41.58
CA SER A 27 46.39 40.93 -41.78
C SER A 27 45.08 41.72 -41.44
N SER A 28 45.06 42.50 -40.35
CA SER A 28 45.29 43.96 -40.24
C SER A 28 44.10 44.87 -40.60
N SER A 29 43.18 45.06 -39.64
CA SER A 29 42.63 46.37 -39.28
C SER A 29 42.16 46.32 -37.82
N ALA A 30 42.79 47.15 -37.00
CA ALA A 30 42.37 47.49 -35.64
C ALA A 30 41.49 48.78 -35.74
N PRO A 31 40.90 49.38 -34.68
CA PRO A 31 40.70 48.98 -33.28
C PRO A 31 39.33 49.47 -32.73
N GLU A 32 38.17 49.09 -33.29
CA GLU A 32 36.85 49.59 -32.82
C GLU A 32 35.95 48.53 -32.16
N GLU A 33 35.96 47.28 -32.62
CA GLU A 33 35.12 46.22 -32.03
C GLU A 33 35.58 45.75 -30.64
N ALA A 34 36.87 45.87 -30.34
CA ALA A 34 37.40 45.53 -29.02
C ALA A 34 37.06 46.57 -27.94
N ALA A 35 36.78 47.82 -28.32
CA ALA A 35 36.33 48.86 -27.40
C ALA A 35 34.84 48.68 -27.03
N LEU A 36 34.04 48.19 -27.98
CA LEU A 36 32.61 47.94 -27.79
C LEU A 36 32.33 46.72 -26.88
N GLU A 37 33.12 45.65 -27.01
CA GLU A 37 32.98 44.49 -26.10
C GLU A 37 33.48 44.76 -24.68
N LEU A 38 34.44 45.67 -24.50
CA LEU A 38 34.95 46.05 -23.17
C LEU A 38 34.01 47.02 -22.44
N GLU A 39 33.28 47.87 -23.18
CA GLU A 39 32.18 48.70 -22.66
C GLU A 39 30.96 47.85 -22.29
N LEU A 40 30.56 46.88 -23.12
CA LEU A 40 29.42 45.99 -22.84
C LEU A 40 29.70 45.04 -21.66
N GLY A 41 30.96 44.62 -21.49
CA GLY A 41 31.44 43.88 -20.30
C GLY A 41 31.45 44.71 -19.02
N ARG A 42 31.70 46.04 -19.09
CA ARG A 42 31.63 46.94 -17.93
C ARG A 42 30.18 47.22 -17.49
N VAL A 43 29.24 47.29 -18.42
CA VAL A 43 27.80 47.47 -18.09
C VAL A 43 27.22 46.22 -17.43
N HIS A 44 27.63 45.01 -17.84
CA HIS A 44 27.19 43.77 -17.19
C HIS A 44 27.85 43.53 -15.81
N ALA A 45 29.07 44.03 -15.61
CA ALA A 45 29.78 43.98 -14.32
C ALA A 45 29.30 45.03 -13.29
N GLN A 46 28.63 46.12 -13.72
CA GLN A 46 28.04 47.12 -12.82
C GLN A 46 26.64 46.72 -12.29
N LEU A 47 25.93 45.81 -12.94
CA LEU A 47 24.65 45.24 -12.48
C LEU A 47 24.81 44.10 -11.46
N SER A 48 26.06 43.70 -11.17
CA SER A 48 26.39 42.57 -10.27
C SER A 48 27.19 43.02 -9.03
N ARG A 49 26.87 44.19 -8.45
CA ARG A 49 27.45 44.60 -7.16
C ARG A 49 26.55 44.20 -6.00
N PRO A 50 27.04 43.44 -5.00
CA PRO A 50 26.31 43.22 -3.76
C PRO A 50 26.23 44.54 -2.97
N LYS A 51 25.03 44.89 -2.51
CA LYS A 51 24.83 46.06 -1.62
C LYS A 51 25.66 45.91 -0.33
N PRO A 52 26.15 47.02 0.26
CA PRO A 52 27.03 46.98 1.42
C PRO A 52 26.31 46.41 2.64
N GLN A 53 26.97 45.50 3.34
CA GLN A 53 26.57 45.04 4.67
C GLN A 53 26.67 46.20 5.67
N THR A 54 25.55 46.86 5.93
CA THR A 54 25.38 47.61 7.18
C THR A 54 25.28 46.61 8.33
N ARG A 55 26.30 46.64 9.18
CA ARG A 55 26.45 45.91 10.44
C ARG A 55 25.26 46.22 11.36
N ARG A 56 24.22 45.39 11.35
CA ARG A 56 23.19 45.33 12.40
C ARG A 56 23.31 44.01 13.15
N VAL A 57 23.96 44.09 14.30
CA VAL A 57 23.92 43.10 15.38
C VAL A 57 22.46 43.03 15.90
N LYS A 58 21.98 41.81 16.22
CA LYS A 58 20.62 41.43 16.71
C LYS A 58 19.54 41.49 15.59
N ASP A 59 19.01 40.37 15.08
CA ASP A 59 18.25 39.34 15.80
C ASP A 59 18.43 37.92 15.21
N ARG A 60 19.28 37.10 15.84
CA ARG A 60 19.43 35.66 15.56
C ARG A 60 18.36 34.79 16.27
N ARG A 61 17.08 35.15 16.18
CA ARG A 61 15.99 34.34 16.80
C ARG A 61 14.78 34.03 15.92
N SER A 62 14.71 34.50 14.66
CA SER A 62 13.51 34.31 13.83
C SER A 62 13.66 33.43 12.58
N GLU A 63 14.88 33.11 12.11
CA GLU A 63 15.07 32.28 10.89
C GLU A 63 15.34 30.80 11.17
N SER A 64 15.65 30.44 12.42
CA SER A 64 15.75 29.04 12.85
C SER A 64 14.39 28.31 12.80
N GLY A 65 13.29 29.02 13.03
CA GLY A 65 11.94 28.44 13.06
C GLY A 65 11.39 28.03 11.69
N ALA A 66 11.75 28.73 10.61
CA ALA A 66 11.25 28.42 9.27
C ALA A 66 12.03 27.27 8.60
N SER A 67 13.36 27.22 8.80
CA SER A 67 14.19 26.10 8.35
C SER A 67 13.91 24.84 9.19
N SER A 68 13.65 25.00 10.49
CA SER A 68 13.23 23.91 11.37
C SER A 68 11.81 23.43 11.07
N ALA A 69 10.84 24.30 10.72
CA ALA A 69 9.51 23.84 10.31
C ALA A 69 9.52 23.09 8.96
N VAL A 70 10.40 23.45 8.03
CA VAL A 70 10.59 22.75 6.74
C VAL A 70 11.40 21.46 6.92
N SER A 71 12.38 21.43 7.84
CA SER A 71 13.14 20.21 8.18
C SER A 71 12.34 19.24 9.06
N VAL A 72 11.47 19.75 9.94
CA VAL A 72 10.51 18.99 10.75
C VAL A 72 9.33 18.53 9.89
N ALA A 73 8.84 19.32 8.93
CA ALA A 73 7.85 18.85 7.95
C ALA A 73 8.42 17.79 6.98
N ARG A 74 9.73 17.83 6.69
CA ARG A 74 10.44 16.73 6.01
C ARG A 74 10.70 15.53 6.93
N SER A 75 10.90 15.76 8.22
CA SER A 75 11.09 14.70 9.23
C SER A 75 9.79 13.95 9.56
N VAL A 76 8.62 14.61 9.47
CA VAL A 76 7.29 14.02 9.71
C VAL A 76 6.80 13.13 8.54
N LYS A 77 7.56 13.01 7.45
CA LYS A 77 7.35 12.02 6.37
C LYS A 77 8.56 11.15 6.07
N ALA A 78 9.48 10.98 7.02
CA ALA A 78 10.33 9.80 7.03
C ALA A 78 9.47 8.60 7.45
N ALA A 79 8.62 8.12 6.54
CA ALA A 79 8.09 6.77 6.65
C ALA A 79 9.31 5.86 6.77
N GLU A 80 9.44 5.21 7.93
CA GLU A 80 10.45 4.21 8.23
C GLU A 80 10.56 3.26 7.03
N ARG A 81 11.63 3.42 6.25
CA ARG A 81 11.76 2.68 5.00
C ARG A 81 11.90 1.20 5.34
N ILE A 82 11.17 0.35 4.64
CA ILE A 82 11.07 -1.07 4.92
C ILE A 82 12.37 -1.77 4.44
N SER A 83 12.91 -2.66 5.28
CA SER A 83 14.09 -3.47 4.95
C SER A 83 13.78 -4.53 3.88
N VAL A 84 14.80 -5.07 3.22
CA VAL A 84 14.62 -6.13 2.20
C VAL A 84 13.90 -7.36 2.78
N ALA A 85 14.25 -7.76 4.01
CA ALA A 85 13.61 -8.89 4.67
C ALA A 85 12.11 -8.62 4.93
N ALA A 86 11.77 -7.42 5.38
CA ALA A 86 10.37 -7.04 5.58
C ALA A 86 9.61 -6.92 4.25
N VAL A 87 10.26 -6.51 3.15
CA VAL A 87 9.69 -6.58 1.79
C VAL A 87 9.34 -8.02 1.41
N VAL A 88 10.25 -8.97 1.63
CA VAL A 88 9.97 -10.40 1.37
C VAL A 88 8.80 -10.89 2.21
N VAL A 89 8.74 -10.55 3.50
CA VAL A 89 7.60 -10.91 4.36
C VAL A 89 6.27 -10.33 3.84
N HIS A 90 6.28 -9.10 3.33
CA HIS A 90 5.09 -8.50 2.72
C HIS A 90 4.68 -9.17 1.40
N LEU A 91 5.64 -9.54 0.55
CA LEU A 91 5.36 -10.26 -0.71
C LEU A 91 4.85 -11.68 -0.43
N LEU A 92 5.45 -12.39 0.52
CA LEU A 92 4.97 -13.69 0.97
C LEU A 92 3.55 -13.57 1.52
N LYS A 93 3.27 -12.56 2.34
CA LYS A 93 1.93 -12.34 2.86
C LYS A 93 0.90 -12.03 1.77
N GLY A 94 1.30 -11.31 0.72
CA GLY A 94 0.43 -11.00 -0.40
C GLY A 94 0.00 -12.25 -1.16
N ASN A 95 0.93 -13.18 -1.40
CA ASN A 95 0.68 -14.35 -2.26
C ASN A 95 0.29 -15.62 -1.47
N ILE A 96 0.84 -15.83 -0.27
CA ILE A 96 0.60 -17.03 0.55
C ILE A 96 -0.62 -16.81 1.44
N GLY A 97 -1.75 -17.38 1.01
CA GLY A 97 -3.02 -17.39 1.75
C GLY A 97 -3.89 -18.57 1.33
N PRO A 98 -5.23 -18.46 1.46
CA PRO A 98 -6.18 -19.50 1.02
C PRO A 98 -5.96 -19.96 -0.42
N GLY A 99 -5.51 -19.07 -1.32
CA GLY A 99 -5.18 -19.40 -2.72
C GLY A 99 -4.06 -20.41 -2.89
N ALA A 100 -3.13 -20.52 -1.94
CA ALA A 100 -2.10 -21.55 -1.94
C ALA A 100 -2.67 -22.90 -1.46
N MET A 101 -3.57 -22.86 -0.48
CA MET A 101 -4.20 -24.04 0.12
C MET A 101 -5.23 -24.71 -0.80
N SER A 102 -5.69 -24.01 -1.84
CA SER A 102 -6.58 -24.54 -2.87
C SER A 102 -5.85 -25.17 -4.06
N LEU A 103 -4.52 -25.02 -4.16
CA LEU A 103 -3.75 -25.60 -5.26
C LEU A 103 -3.85 -27.14 -5.35
N PRO A 104 -3.83 -27.89 -4.24
CA PRO A 104 -3.99 -29.35 -4.30
C PRO A 104 -5.33 -29.78 -4.89
N ASN A 105 -6.42 -29.09 -4.52
CA ASN A 105 -7.73 -29.33 -5.12
C ASN A 105 -7.69 -29.12 -6.64
N GLY A 106 -7.14 -27.96 -7.08
CA GLY A 106 -6.97 -27.64 -8.49
C GLY A 106 -6.17 -28.70 -9.26
N PHE A 107 -5.00 -29.09 -8.74
CA PHE A 107 -4.14 -30.10 -9.36
C PHE A 107 -4.79 -31.49 -9.36
N SER A 108 -5.56 -31.86 -8.33
CA SER A 108 -6.27 -33.14 -8.31
C SER A 108 -7.36 -33.24 -9.38
N LYS A 109 -7.96 -32.10 -9.77
CA LYS A 109 -8.98 -32.00 -10.82
C LYS A 109 -8.37 -31.97 -12.22
N THR A 110 -7.30 -31.18 -12.43
CA THR A 110 -6.65 -31.06 -13.76
C THR A 110 -5.64 -32.17 -14.04
N GLY A 111 -5.14 -32.80 -12.99
CA GLY A 111 -4.11 -33.83 -13.03
C GLY A 111 -2.70 -33.34 -12.74
N VAL A 112 -1.84 -34.30 -12.38
CA VAL A 112 -0.48 -34.12 -11.86
C VAL A 112 0.49 -33.53 -12.89
N TYR A 113 0.20 -33.65 -14.19
CA TYR A 113 1.04 -33.04 -15.24
C TYR A 113 0.43 -31.75 -15.79
N ALA A 114 -0.84 -31.78 -16.20
CA ALA A 114 -1.48 -30.65 -16.87
C ALA A 114 -1.64 -29.43 -15.93
N GLY A 115 -1.98 -29.66 -14.65
CA GLY A 115 -2.11 -28.61 -13.64
C GLY A 115 -0.80 -27.85 -13.41
N PRO A 116 0.29 -28.52 -12.98
CA PRO A 116 1.59 -27.89 -12.81
C PRO A 116 2.14 -27.21 -14.07
N ALA A 117 1.93 -27.79 -15.25
CA ALA A 117 2.36 -27.16 -16.51
C ALA A 117 1.67 -25.81 -16.74
N LEU A 118 0.33 -25.75 -16.61
CA LEU A 118 -0.40 -24.48 -16.71
C LEU A 118 0.03 -23.50 -15.60
N PHE A 119 0.24 -24.00 -14.39
CA PHE A 119 0.64 -23.18 -13.24
C PHE A 119 1.98 -22.49 -13.47
N VAL A 120 2.98 -23.20 -14.01
CA VAL A 120 4.29 -22.60 -14.37
C VAL A 120 4.12 -21.54 -15.44
N VAL A 121 3.31 -21.78 -16.48
CA VAL A 121 3.05 -20.78 -17.52
C VAL A 121 2.42 -19.51 -16.93
N VAL A 122 1.37 -19.66 -16.12
CA VAL A 122 0.70 -18.54 -15.45
C VAL A 122 1.64 -17.79 -14.51
N ALA A 123 2.49 -18.51 -13.76
CA ALA A 123 3.47 -17.91 -12.86
C ALA A 123 4.51 -17.07 -13.61
N LEU A 124 5.10 -17.62 -14.68
CA LEU A 124 6.09 -16.91 -15.50
C LEU A 124 5.51 -15.64 -16.13
N VAL A 125 4.29 -15.72 -16.67
CA VAL A 125 3.56 -14.56 -17.20
C VAL A 125 3.30 -13.53 -16.11
N SER A 126 2.88 -13.97 -14.92
CA SER A 126 2.60 -13.07 -13.79
C SER A 126 3.85 -12.34 -13.32
N VAL A 127 4.97 -13.04 -13.15
CA VAL A 127 6.26 -12.44 -12.78
C VAL A 127 6.73 -11.45 -13.83
N TYR A 128 6.66 -11.83 -15.11
CA TYR A 128 6.97 -10.94 -16.23
C TYR A 128 6.12 -9.67 -16.19
N ASN A 129 4.82 -9.79 -15.94
CA ASN A 129 3.90 -8.66 -15.90
C ASN A 129 4.10 -7.74 -14.70
N MET A 130 4.51 -8.27 -13.54
CA MET A 130 4.90 -7.43 -12.41
C MET A 130 6.14 -6.59 -12.75
N GLU A 131 7.14 -7.18 -13.43
CA GLU A 131 8.30 -6.43 -13.93
C GLU A 131 7.89 -5.42 -15.02
N LEU A 132 6.97 -5.80 -15.90
CA LEU A 132 6.46 -4.92 -16.95
C LEU A 132 5.75 -3.70 -16.37
N LEU A 133 4.98 -3.87 -15.30
CA LEU A 133 4.37 -2.78 -14.56
C LEU A 133 5.42 -1.84 -13.96
N LEU A 134 6.50 -2.37 -13.38
CA LEU A 134 7.63 -1.56 -12.90
C LEU A 134 8.29 -0.76 -14.02
N ARG A 135 8.45 -1.35 -15.20
CA ARG A 135 8.99 -0.66 -16.39
C ARG A 135 8.06 0.46 -16.87
N CYS A 136 6.75 0.22 -16.90
CA CYS A 136 5.76 1.25 -17.22
C CYS A 136 5.84 2.42 -16.23
N LYS A 137 5.87 2.11 -14.92
CA LYS A 137 6.07 3.10 -13.87
C LYS A 137 7.34 3.91 -14.09
N HIS A 138 8.46 3.25 -14.41
CA HIS A 138 9.73 3.91 -14.60
C HIS A 138 9.74 4.85 -15.82
N ARG A 139 9.11 4.47 -16.94
CA ARG A 139 9.02 5.33 -18.13
C ARG A 139 8.19 6.58 -17.91
N VAL A 140 7.12 6.44 -17.14
CA VAL A 140 6.12 7.49 -16.97
C VAL A 140 6.47 8.44 -15.81
N SER A 141 6.87 7.90 -14.67
CA SER A 141 7.40 8.71 -13.56
C SER A 141 8.48 7.95 -12.79
N PRO A 142 9.77 8.13 -13.15
CA PRO A 142 10.87 7.41 -12.53
C PRO A 142 10.96 7.65 -11.02
N ARG A 143 10.77 8.91 -10.59
CA ARG A 143 11.07 9.38 -9.22
C ARG A 143 9.85 9.55 -8.32
N ALA A 144 8.64 9.61 -8.86
CA ALA A 144 7.44 9.78 -8.04
C ALA A 144 6.95 8.42 -7.51
N PRO A 145 6.48 8.36 -6.24
CA PRO A 145 5.73 7.21 -5.76
C PRO A 145 4.37 7.20 -6.45
N MET A 146 4.05 6.10 -7.14
CA MET A 146 2.78 5.91 -7.85
C MET A 146 2.11 4.62 -7.38
N SER A 147 0.78 4.62 -7.35
CA SER A 147 -0.01 3.38 -7.28
C SER A 147 -0.27 2.82 -8.68
N PHE A 148 -0.79 1.59 -8.76
CA PHE A 148 -1.14 0.98 -10.05
C PHE A 148 -2.19 1.83 -10.80
N GLY A 149 -3.22 2.31 -10.10
CA GLY A 149 -4.21 3.23 -10.69
C GLY A 149 -3.61 4.56 -11.17
N ASP A 150 -2.57 5.08 -10.51
CA ASP A 150 -1.88 6.30 -10.96
C ASP A 150 -1.07 6.07 -12.24
N VAL A 151 -0.40 4.92 -12.36
CA VAL A 151 0.26 4.50 -13.60
C VAL A 151 -0.76 4.42 -14.75
N GLY A 152 -1.92 3.80 -14.50
CA GLY A 152 -3.00 3.76 -15.48
C GLY A 152 -3.56 5.14 -15.83
N ARG A 153 -3.63 6.07 -14.87
CA ARG A 153 -4.07 7.44 -15.13
C ARG A 153 -3.19 8.15 -16.14
N GLU A 154 -1.89 8.01 -15.98
CA GLU A 154 -0.91 8.76 -16.75
C GLU A 154 -0.76 8.18 -18.17
N ILE A 155 -1.06 6.88 -18.34
CA ILE A 155 -0.97 6.19 -19.65
C ILE A 155 -2.30 6.22 -20.41
N LEU A 156 -3.41 5.90 -19.74
CA LEU A 156 -4.74 5.70 -20.35
C LEU A 156 -5.74 6.80 -19.96
N GLY A 157 -5.31 7.81 -19.19
CA GLY A 157 -6.17 8.87 -18.70
C GLY A 157 -7.07 8.46 -17.51
N PRO A 158 -8.02 9.33 -17.11
CA PRO A 158 -8.87 9.12 -15.94
C PRO A 158 -9.71 7.84 -15.99
N LYS A 159 -10.12 7.41 -17.18
CA LYS A 159 -10.90 6.17 -17.38
C LYS A 159 -10.06 4.93 -17.08
N GLY A 160 -8.78 4.91 -17.49
CA GLY A 160 -7.87 3.82 -17.17
C GLY A 160 -7.59 3.70 -15.68
N LYS A 161 -7.45 4.84 -14.97
CA LYS A 161 -7.37 4.83 -13.50
C LYS A 161 -8.61 4.19 -12.86
N LEU A 162 -9.80 4.64 -13.28
CA LEU A 162 -11.05 4.10 -12.77
C LEU A 162 -11.14 2.59 -13.00
N LEU A 163 -10.76 2.11 -14.18
CA LEU A 163 -10.74 0.68 -14.52
C LEU A 163 -9.84 -0.11 -13.56
N ILE A 164 -8.58 0.31 -13.41
CA ILE A 164 -7.61 -0.37 -12.53
C ILE A 164 -8.08 -0.33 -11.07
N ASP A 165 -8.55 0.82 -10.59
CA ASP A 165 -9.01 0.97 -9.20
C ASP A 165 -10.24 0.08 -8.92
N VAL A 166 -11.18 -0.04 -9.87
CA VAL A 166 -12.36 -0.93 -9.75
C VAL A 166 -11.95 -2.39 -9.66
N PHE A 167 -11.09 -2.86 -10.58
CA PHE A 167 -10.63 -4.25 -10.54
C PHE A 167 -9.78 -4.53 -9.29
N LEU A 168 -8.91 -3.59 -8.89
CA LEU A 168 -8.09 -3.71 -7.68
C LEU A 168 -8.96 -3.86 -6.42
N VAL A 169 -9.98 -3.01 -6.27
CA VAL A 169 -10.95 -3.13 -5.19
C VAL A 169 -11.70 -4.46 -5.31
N GLY A 170 -12.23 -4.80 -6.49
CA GLY A 170 -12.99 -6.03 -6.72
C GLY A 170 -12.22 -7.29 -6.31
N THR A 171 -10.97 -7.45 -6.75
CA THR A 171 -10.11 -8.57 -6.37
C THR A 171 -9.86 -8.61 -4.87
N GLN A 172 -9.57 -7.46 -4.26
CA GLN A 172 -9.28 -7.38 -2.84
C GLN A 172 -10.50 -7.74 -1.97
N LEU A 173 -11.68 -7.30 -2.39
CA LEU A 173 -12.95 -7.69 -1.79
C LEU A 173 -13.24 -9.18 -1.98
N GLY A 174 -12.90 -9.74 -3.13
CA GLY A 174 -12.96 -11.16 -3.40
C GLY A 174 -12.12 -12.00 -2.43
N ILE A 175 -10.89 -11.55 -2.13
CA ILE A 175 -10.02 -12.20 -1.13
C ILE A 175 -10.69 -12.18 0.25
N CYS A 176 -11.29 -11.05 0.65
CA CYS A 176 -12.03 -10.96 1.90
C CYS A 176 -13.26 -11.88 1.92
N CYS A 177 -13.94 -12.09 0.78
CA CYS A 177 -15.03 -13.06 0.65
C CYS A 177 -14.53 -14.50 0.86
N VAL A 178 -13.41 -14.88 0.24
CA VAL A 178 -12.76 -16.19 0.42
C VAL A 178 -12.35 -16.42 1.87
N TYR A 179 -11.98 -15.37 2.60
CA TYR A 179 -11.61 -15.53 4.02
C TYR A 179 -12.79 -15.96 4.89
N PHE A 180 -14.02 -15.51 4.59
CA PHE A 180 -15.21 -15.97 5.33
C PHE A 180 -15.43 -17.47 5.18
N THR A 181 -15.44 -17.96 3.93
CA THR A 181 -15.65 -19.38 3.64
C THR A 181 -14.48 -20.22 4.16
N PHE A 182 -13.24 -19.77 3.94
CA PHE A 182 -12.05 -20.51 4.38
C PHE A 182 -11.98 -20.67 5.91
N VAL A 183 -12.27 -19.61 6.67
CA VAL A 183 -12.30 -19.69 8.14
C VAL A 183 -13.43 -20.60 8.60
N ALA A 184 -14.62 -20.52 7.98
CA ALA A 184 -15.74 -21.39 8.31
C ALA A 184 -15.42 -22.88 8.04
N THR A 185 -14.87 -23.22 6.88
CA THR A 185 -14.48 -24.59 6.53
C THR A 185 -13.42 -25.14 7.49
N ASN A 186 -12.39 -24.36 7.83
CA ASN A 186 -11.36 -24.84 8.76
C ASN A 186 -11.88 -24.98 10.20
N ILE A 187 -12.86 -24.17 10.62
CA ILE A 187 -13.50 -24.31 11.94
C ILE A 187 -14.47 -25.49 11.95
N HIS A 188 -15.23 -25.71 10.87
CA HIS A 188 -16.20 -26.80 10.75
C HIS A 188 -15.55 -28.15 11.00
N VAL A 189 -14.42 -28.41 10.33
CA VAL A 189 -13.65 -29.66 10.45
C VAL A 189 -13.05 -29.87 11.86
N VAL A 190 -12.91 -28.81 12.65
CA VAL A 190 -12.39 -28.88 14.03
C VAL A 190 -13.50 -29.19 15.04
N LEU A 191 -14.77 -29.00 14.68
CA LEU A 191 -15.89 -29.28 15.58
C LEU A 191 -15.97 -30.79 15.88
N PRO A 192 -16.47 -31.17 17.08
CA PRO A 192 -16.86 -32.55 17.35
C PRO A 192 -17.87 -33.07 16.32
N GLU A 193 -17.83 -34.36 16.00
CA GLU A 193 -18.71 -34.98 14.99
C GLU A 193 -20.20 -34.65 15.20
N SER A 194 -20.67 -34.65 16.46
CA SER A 194 -22.05 -34.30 16.80
C SER A 194 -22.47 -32.87 16.41
N LEU A 195 -21.51 -31.94 16.38
CA LEU A 195 -21.74 -30.55 15.94
C LEU A 195 -21.48 -30.38 14.45
N GLN A 196 -20.67 -31.22 13.80
CA GLN A 196 -20.44 -31.17 12.36
C GLN A 196 -21.73 -31.47 11.59
N ASP A 197 -22.53 -32.44 12.05
CA ASP A 197 -23.83 -32.79 11.46
C ASP A 197 -24.91 -31.74 11.75
N ALA A 198 -24.85 -31.11 12.93
CA ALA A 198 -25.83 -30.13 13.35
C ALA A 198 -25.60 -28.74 12.74
N VAL A 199 -24.34 -28.39 12.46
CA VAL A 199 -23.93 -27.05 12.05
C VAL A 199 -23.41 -27.06 10.62
N ASN A 200 -24.10 -26.33 9.75
CA ASN A 200 -23.65 -26.13 8.37
C ASN A 200 -22.56 -25.06 8.27
N GLU A 201 -21.68 -25.13 7.26
CA GLU A 201 -20.66 -24.10 7.00
C GLU A 201 -21.26 -22.68 6.91
N ARG A 202 -22.45 -22.55 6.31
CA ARG A 202 -23.19 -21.28 6.22
C ARG A 202 -23.51 -20.68 7.60
N GLN A 203 -23.86 -21.51 8.58
CA GLN A 203 -24.14 -21.07 9.95
C GLN A 203 -22.84 -20.64 10.66
N LEU A 204 -21.72 -21.32 10.37
CA LEU A 204 -20.41 -20.90 10.88
C LEU A 204 -19.97 -19.55 10.29
N ILE A 205 -20.22 -19.31 9.00
CA ILE A 205 -19.98 -18.01 8.37
C ILE A 205 -20.73 -16.89 9.15
N PHE A 206 -22.01 -17.09 9.47
CA PHE A 206 -22.76 -16.15 10.32
C PHE A 206 -22.19 -16.03 11.75
N ALA A 207 -21.72 -17.13 12.35
CA ALA A 207 -21.13 -17.11 13.69
C ALA A 207 -19.79 -16.33 13.75
N ILE A 208 -18.99 -16.39 12.68
CA ILE A 208 -17.69 -15.70 12.57
C ILE A 208 -17.87 -14.22 12.19
N PHE A 209 -18.97 -13.86 11.51
CA PHE A 209 -19.25 -12.51 11.03
C PHE A 209 -19.01 -11.39 12.06
N PRO A 210 -19.51 -11.46 13.32
CA PRO A 210 -19.32 -10.39 14.29
C PRO A 210 -17.84 -10.15 14.60
N VAL A 211 -17.02 -11.21 14.63
CA VAL A 211 -15.58 -11.12 14.87
C VAL A 211 -14.91 -10.41 13.71
N LEU A 212 -15.17 -10.85 12.47
CA LEU A 212 -14.58 -10.24 11.28
C LEU A 212 -15.07 -8.81 11.05
N LEU A 213 -16.34 -8.51 11.37
CA LEU A 213 -16.89 -7.17 11.33
C LEU A 213 -16.19 -6.25 12.35
N MET A 214 -15.99 -6.71 13.59
CA MET A 214 -15.28 -5.94 14.61
C MET A 214 -13.82 -5.71 14.20
N LEU A 215 -13.16 -6.73 13.65
CA LEU A 215 -11.81 -6.62 13.09
C LEU A 215 -11.76 -5.67 11.89
N SER A 216 -12.83 -5.63 11.08
CA SER A 216 -12.98 -4.72 9.95
C SER A 216 -13.06 -3.25 10.39
N TRP A 217 -13.27 -2.94 11.66
CA TRP A 217 -13.25 -1.57 12.19
C TRP A 217 -11.87 -1.13 12.66
N VAL A 218 -10.90 -2.04 12.78
CA VAL A 218 -9.55 -1.67 13.20
C VAL A 218 -8.94 -0.70 12.17
N ARG A 219 -8.57 0.49 12.65
CA ARG A 219 -8.18 1.63 11.80
C ARG A 219 -6.66 1.80 11.67
N THR A 220 -5.88 1.15 12.52
CA THR A 220 -4.45 1.46 12.68
C THR A 220 -3.57 0.26 12.32
N LEU A 221 -3.02 0.25 11.11
CA LEU A 221 -2.08 -0.77 10.62
C LEU A 221 -0.87 -0.97 11.56
N ARG A 222 -0.41 0.10 12.23
CA ARG A 222 0.78 0.09 13.09
C ARG A 222 0.69 -0.88 14.28
N ARG A 223 -0.51 -1.17 14.80
CA ARG A 223 -0.69 -2.16 15.89
C ARG A 223 -0.86 -3.60 15.38
N ILE A 224 -1.06 -3.80 14.07
CA ILE A 224 -1.32 -5.12 13.46
C ILE A 224 -0.02 -5.76 12.96
N THR A 225 1.06 -5.00 12.78
CA THR A 225 2.36 -5.53 12.33
C THR A 225 2.86 -6.77 13.10
N PRO A 226 2.91 -6.81 14.45
CA PRO A 226 3.32 -8.02 15.16
C PRO A 226 2.33 -9.17 15.00
N LEU A 227 1.04 -8.86 14.94
CA LEU A 227 -0.04 -9.82 14.73
C LEU A 227 0.04 -10.47 13.35
N SER A 228 0.51 -9.73 12.35
CA SER A 228 0.80 -10.25 11.01
C SER A 228 1.98 -11.24 11.00
N GLY A 229 2.99 -11.01 11.85
CA GLY A 229 4.10 -11.96 12.00
C GLY A 229 3.60 -13.30 12.53
N LEU A 230 2.71 -13.26 13.54
CA LEU A 230 2.06 -14.46 14.09
C LEU A 230 1.20 -15.18 13.04
N ALA A 231 0.42 -14.43 12.25
CA ALA A 231 -0.38 -15.01 11.17
C ALA A 231 0.50 -15.73 10.12
N ASN A 232 1.65 -15.15 9.75
CA ASN A 232 2.56 -15.78 8.81
C ASN A 232 3.19 -17.07 9.39
N PHE A 233 3.55 -17.06 10.67
CA PHE A 233 4.06 -18.25 11.34
C PHE A 233 3.01 -19.39 11.34
N ALA A 234 1.76 -19.07 11.66
CA ALA A 234 0.65 -20.02 11.62
C ALA A 234 0.39 -20.60 10.22
N VAL A 235 0.54 -19.78 9.16
CA VAL A 235 0.45 -20.26 7.77
C VAL A 235 1.60 -21.21 7.44
N LEU A 236 2.84 -20.84 7.78
CA LEU A 236 4.01 -21.70 7.54
C LEU A 236 3.93 -23.02 8.30
N SER A 237 3.45 -23.01 9.55
CA SER A 237 3.23 -24.24 10.31
C SER A 237 2.14 -25.12 9.68
N GLY A 238 1.05 -24.52 9.18
CA GLY A 238 0.01 -25.25 8.46
C GLY A 238 0.56 -25.94 7.21
N ILE A 239 1.38 -25.24 6.42
CA ILE A 239 2.07 -25.81 5.25
C ILE A 239 2.98 -26.97 5.65
N ALA A 240 3.77 -26.82 6.72
CA ALA A 240 4.67 -27.87 7.20
C ALA A 240 3.90 -29.13 7.65
N ILE A 241 2.75 -28.96 8.31
CA ILE A 241 1.90 -30.06 8.75
C ILE A 241 1.28 -30.79 7.55
N VAL A 242 0.83 -30.07 6.52
CA VAL A 242 0.34 -30.67 5.27
C VAL A 242 1.42 -31.54 4.63
N PHE A 243 2.67 -31.06 4.55
CA PHE A 243 3.77 -31.86 4.01
C PHE A 243 4.07 -33.10 4.85
N TYR A 244 4.12 -32.95 6.18
CA TYR A 244 4.36 -34.06 7.09
C TYR A 244 3.33 -35.19 6.88
N TYR A 245 2.05 -34.87 6.92
CA TYR A 245 0.99 -35.87 6.75
C TYR A 245 0.89 -36.42 5.33
N SER A 246 1.23 -35.63 4.31
CA SER A 246 1.30 -36.14 2.92
C SER A 246 2.36 -37.24 2.78
N ILE A 247 3.54 -37.06 3.41
CA ILE A 247 4.61 -38.06 3.40
C ILE A 247 4.25 -39.27 4.27
N ASP A 248 3.64 -39.04 5.43
CA ASP A 248 3.21 -40.11 6.33
C ASP A 248 2.15 -41.01 5.67
N TYR A 249 1.10 -40.42 5.11
CA TYR A 249 0.06 -41.14 4.38
C TYR A 249 0.59 -41.90 3.17
N TRP A 250 1.59 -41.34 2.46
CA TRP A 250 2.25 -42.03 1.36
C TRP A 250 2.98 -43.32 1.80
N LYS A 251 3.53 -43.35 3.01
CA LYS A 251 4.20 -44.54 3.56
C LYS A 251 3.21 -45.52 4.17
N HIS A 252 2.20 -45.01 4.86
CA HIS A 252 1.23 -45.79 5.63
C HIS A 252 -0.20 -45.46 5.19
N PRO A 253 -0.63 -45.89 3.99
CA PRO A 253 -1.97 -45.58 3.50
C PRO A 253 -3.02 -46.33 4.31
N LYS A 254 -3.94 -45.58 4.92
CA LYS A 254 -5.08 -46.15 5.66
C LYS A 254 -6.15 -46.73 4.73
N ILE A 255 -6.31 -46.17 3.53
CA ILE A 255 -7.29 -46.61 2.53
C ILE A 255 -6.56 -47.34 1.40
N GLN A 256 -6.91 -48.61 1.15
CA GLN A 256 -6.38 -49.41 0.04
C GLN A 256 -7.51 -49.97 -0.84
N PRO A 257 -7.40 -49.85 -2.19
CA PRO A 257 -6.34 -49.18 -2.94
C PRO A 257 -6.44 -47.65 -2.82
N ARG A 258 -5.28 -46.96 -2.92
CA ARG A 258 -5.25 -45.48 -2.96
C ARG A 258 -6.04 -45.00 -4.16
N LEU A 259 -6.75 -43.89 -4.03
CA LEU A 259 -7.40 -43.26 -5.18
C LEU A 259 -6.30 -42.82 -6.17
N ALA A 260 -6.35 -43.35 -7.39
CA ALA A 260 -5.36 -43.01 -8.41
C ALA A 260 -5.46 -41.51 -8.75
N PRO A 261 -4.33 -40.78 -8.75
CA PRO A 261 -4.33 -39.39 -9.16
C PRO A 261 -4.71 -39.27 -10.63
N VAL A 262 -5.44 -38.22 -10.98
CA VAL A 262 -5.67 -37.87 -12.38
C VAL A 262 -4.31 -37.50 -13.00
N LEU A 263 -3.98 -38.08 -14.15
CA LEU A 263 -2.71 -37.77 -14.82
C LEU A 263 -2.80 -36.45 -15.60
N ALA A 264 -3.82 -36.31 -16.44
CA ALA A 264 -4.13 -35.09 -17.17
C ALA A 264 -5.60 -35.07 -17.60
N ASP A 265 -6.32 -34.02 -17.22
CA ASP A 265 -7.65 -33.69 -17.71
C ASP A 265 -7.66 -32.25 -18.23
N TRP A 266 -7.56 -32.12 -19.56
CA TRP A 266 -7.51 -30.83 -20.25
C TRP A 266 -8.84 -30.07 -20.17
N SER A 267 -9.96 -30.76 -19.92
CA SER A 267 -11.29 -30.14 -19.85
C SER A 267 -11.47 -29.26 -18.61
N ARG A 268 -10.71 -29.54 -17.54
CA ARG A 268 -10.75 -28.84 -16.26
C ARG A 268 -9.76 -27.66 -16.17
N LEU A 269 -8.95 -27.44 -17.20
CA LEU A 269 -7.99 -26.31 -17.21
C LEU A 269 -8.64 -24.94 -17.06
N PRO A 270 -9.81 -24.63 -17.66
CA PRO A 270 -10.47 -23.34 -17.44
C PRO A 270 -10.82 -23.10 -15.96
N GLU A 271 -11.27 -24.12 -15.24
CA GLU A 271 -11.57 -24.04 -13.81
C GLU A 271 -10.29 -23.73 -13.00
N PHE A 272 -9.19 -24.41 -13.32
CA PHE A 272 -7.93 -24.24 -12.62
C PHE A 272 -7.20 -22.94 -12.96
N TYR A 273 -7.37 -22.40 -14.18
CA TYR A 273 -6.76 -21.15 -14.60
C TYR A 273 -7.03 -20.03 -13.60
N GLY A 274 -8.29 -19.86 -13.17
CA GLY A 274 -8.65 -18.85 -12.18
C GLY A 274 -7.87 -19.01 -10.87
N THR A 275 -7.82 -20.23 -10.33
CA THR A 275 -7.05 -20.56 -9.13
C THR A 275 -5.57 -20.25 -9.30
N ALA A 276 -4.98 -20.64 -10.45
CA ALA A 276 -3.57 -20.38 -10.74
C ALA A 276 -3.24 -18.88 -10.77
N VAL A 277 -4.07 -18.08 -11.42
CA VAL A 277 -3.88 -16.62 -11.49
C VAL A 277 -4.10 -15.98 -10.12
N TYR A 278 -5.09 -16.48 -9.36
CA TYR A 278 -5.35 -16.02 -8.00
C TYR A 278 -4.19 -16.31 -7.04
N SER A 279 -3.48 -17.43 -7.18
CA SER A 279 -2.31 -17.73 -6.33
C SER A 279 -1.16 -16.73 -6.52
N PHE A 280 -1.08 -16.05 -7.67
CA PHE A 280 -0.09 -15.00 -7.93
C PHE A 280 -0.71 -13.58 -7.86
N GLU A 281 -1.80 -13.45 -7.11
CA GLU A 281 -2.37 -12.17 -6.73
C GLU A 281 -1.41 -11.44 -5.78
N GLY A 282 -0.56 -10.60 -6.37
CA GLY A 282 0.36 -9.73 -5.62
C GLY A 282 0.64 -8.42 -6.33
N ILE A 283 0.15 -8.25 -7.57
CA ILE A 283 0.48 -7.12 -8.43
C ILE A 283 0.03 -5.78 -7.84
N GLY A 284 -1.09 -5.76 -7.10
CA GLY A 284 -1.59 -4.59 -6.40
C GLY A 284 -0.63 -4.05 -5.31
N LEU A 285 0.20 -4.92 -4.74
CA LEU A 285 1.15 -4.60 -3.67
C LEU A 285 2.55 -4.24 -4.18
N VAL A 286 2.88 -4.59 -5.43
CA VAL A 286 4.21 -4.39 -6.04
C VAL A 286 4.66 -2.92 -5.94
N LEU A 287 3.84 -1.98 -6.40
CA LEU A 287 4.20 -0.56 -6.40
C LEU A 287 4.21 0.09 -5.01
N PRO A 288 3.20 -0.12 -4.13
CA PRO A 288 3.26 0.36 -2.75
C PRO A 288 4.48 -0.15 -1.98
N ILE A 289 4.84 -1.43 -2.13
CA ILE A 289 6.00 -2.02 -1.46
C ILE A 289 7.30 -1.42 -2.01
N GLN A 290 7.42 -1.26 -3.34
CA GLN A 290 8.58 -0.60 -3.94
C GLN A 290 8.75 0.82 -3.39
N ASN A 291 7.65 1.58 -3.28
CA ASN A 291 7.67 2.96 -2.78
C ASN A 291 8.11 3.06 -1.31
N ALA A 292 7.87 2.02 -0.51
CA ALA A 292 8.24 1.96 0.90
C ALA A 292 9.64 1.37 1.14
N MET A 293 10.24 0.73 0.15
CA MET A 293 11.53 0.04 0.28
C MET A 293 12.70 1.00 0.47
N ALA A 294 13.66 0.65 1.34
CA ALA A 294 14.87 1.43 1.56
C ALA A 294 15.72 1.64 0.30
N GLN A 295 15.83 0.59 -0.53
CA GLN A 295 16.63 0.52 -1.76
C GLN A 295 15.76 0.08 -2.96
N PRO A 296 14.92 0.96 -3.52
CA PRO A 296 13.95 0.60 -4.56
C PRO A 296 14.59 0.11 -5.87
N GLU A 297 15.86 0.44 -6.13
CA GLU A 297 16.61 -0.03 -7.31
C GLU A 297 16.86 -1.55 -7.30
N ARG A 298 16.93 -2.16 -6.11
CA ARG A 298 17.11 -3.62 -5.97
C ARG A 298 15.78 -4.37 -6.02
N PHE A 299 14.65 -3.67 -6.01
CA PHE A 299 13.32 -4.26 -5.87
C PHE A 299 13.02 -5.28 -6.97
N SER A 300 13.37 -5.01 -8.22
CA SER A 300 13.10 -5.95 -9.34
C SER A 300 13.77 -7.31 -9.14
N ARG A 301 15.02 -7.33 -8.66
CA ARG A 301 15.75 -8.58 -8.36
C ARG A 301 15.17 -9.31 -7.17
N VAL A 302 14.80 -8.57 -6.11
CA VAL A 302 14.16 -9.13 -4.91
C VAL A 302 12.81 -9.73 -5.26
N LEU A 303 12.01 -9.04 -6.08
CA LEU A 303 10.71 -9.49 -6.56
C LEU A 303 10.86 -10.78 -7.37
N ALA A 304 11.73 -10.80 -8.38
CA ALA A 304 11.94 -11.99 -9.22
C ALA A 304 12.39 -13.21 -8.39
N SER A 305 13.37 -13.02 -7.50
CA SER A 305 13.85 -14.09 -6.60
C SER A 305 12.75 -14.58 -5.66
N CYS A 306 11.97 -13.68 -5.05
CA CYS A 306 10.90 -14.04 -4.13
C CYS A 306 9.76 -14.79 -4.84
N MET A 307 9.33 -14.30 -6.01
CA MET A 307 8.28 -14.94 -6.78
C MET A 307 8.69 -16.31 -7.32
N LEU A 308 9.95 -16.51 -7.71
CA LEU A 308 10.48 -17.82 -8.09
C LEU A 308 10.46 -18.80 -6.90
N SER A 309 10.86 -18.35 -5.70
CA SER A 309 10.75 -19.15 -4.48
C SER A 309 9.31 -19.52 -4.14
N ILE A 310 8.37 -18.58 -4.32
CA ILE A 310 6.92 -18.83 -4.12
C ILE A 310 6.39 -19.84 -5.13
N LEU A 311 6.78 -19.74 -6.42
CA LEU A 311 6.40 -20.71 -7.45
C LEU A 311 6.83 -22.13 -7.06
N VAL A 312 8.09 -22.30 -6.67
CA VAL A 312 8.61 -23.61 -6.25
C VAL A 312 7.81 -24.13 -5.06
N LEU A 313 7.59 -23.31 -4.03
CA LEU A 313 6.80 -23.68 -2.86
C LEU A 313 5.38 -24.11 -3.25
N PHE A 314 4.71 -23.36 -4.12
CA PHE A 314 3.35 -23.66 -4.58
C PHE A 314 3.24 -24.93 -5.42
N LEU A 315 4.24 -25.23 -6.24
CA LEU A 315 4.32 -26.50 -6.94
C LEU A 315 4.40 -27.68 -5.97
N PHE A 316 5.25 -27.57 -4.94
CA PHE A 316 5.33 -28.60 -3.90
C PHE A 316 4.02 -28.73 -3.12
N ILE A 317 3.45 -27.60 -2.67
CA ILE A 317 2.19 -27.57 -1.93
C ILE A 317 1.08 -28.22 -2.74
N GLY A 318 1.01 -27.99 -4.06
CA GLY A 318 0.00 -28.60 -4.92
C GLY A 318 0.26 -30.07 -5.24
N VAL A 319 1.45 -30.42 -5.72
CA VAL A 319 1.74 -31.75 -6.29
C VAL A 319 1.86 -32.81 -5.20
N VAL A 320 2.57 -32.54 -4.10
CA VAL A 320 2.85 -33.55 -3.08
C VAL A 320 1.56 -34.10 -2.46
N PRO A 321 0.59 -33.28 -2.00
CA PRO A 321 -0.66 -33.81 -1.49
C PRO A 321 -1.53 -34.45 -2.58
N THR A 322 -1.52 -33.92 -3.81
CA THR A 322 -2.27 -34.53 -4.92
C THR A 322 -1.80 -35.95 -5.23
N VAL A 323 -0.48 -36.17 -5.23
CA VAL A 323 0.10 -37.51 -5.41
C VAL A 323 -0.18 -38.40 -4.20
N ALA A 324 -0.15 -37.84 -2.99
CA ALA A 324 -0.39 -38.59 -1.76
C ALA A 324 -1.84 -39.08 -1.61
N PHE A 325 -2.82 -38.20 -1.79
CA PHE A 325 -4.23 -38.44 -1.51
C PHE A 325 -5.07 -38.76 -2.76
N GLY A 326 -4.57 -38.43 -3.96
CA GLY A 326 -5.22 -38.71 -5.23
C GLY A 326 -6.31 -37.69 -5.59
N ARG A 327 -7.50 -37.82 -4.98
CA ARG A 327 -8.65 -36.94 -5.22
C ARG A 327 -8.88 -36.02 -4.03
N ILE A 328 -8.93 -34.72 -4.28
CA ILE A 328 -9.06 -33.69 -3.24
C ILE A 328 -10.29 -32.85 -3.58
N ASN A 329 -11.31 -32.91 -2.73
CA ASN A 329 -12.62 -32.32 -3.04
C ASN A 329 -12.84 -30.92 -2.46
N ASN A 330 -12.04 -30.50 -1.47
CA ASN A 330 -12.20 -29.22 -0.78
C ASN A 330 -11.08 -28.24 -1.14
N GLY A 331 -11.41 -26.94 -1.28
CA GLY A 331 -10.47 -25.85 -1.52
C GLY A 331 -9.52 -25.53 -0.36
N SER A 332 -9.63 -26.20 0.79
CA SER A 332 -8.69 -26.11 1.90
C SER A 332 -7.98 -27.45 2.13
N MET A 333 -6.70 -27.54 1.79
CA MET A 333 -5.92 -28.78 1.99
C MET A 333 -5.87 -29.24 3.45
N THR A 334 -5.85 -28.33 4.42
CA THR A 334 -5.86 -28.69 5.85
C THR A 334 -7.19 -29.26 6.31
N ALA A 335 -8.30 -28.84 5.70
CA ALA A 335 -9.60 -29.44 5.95
C ALA A 335 -9.62 -30.89 5.45
N VAL A 336 -9.08 -31.13 4.25
CA VAL A 336 -8.99 -32.47 3.64
C VAL A 336 -8.12 -33.42 4.46
N LEU A 337 -7.10 -32.93 5.18
CA LEU A 337 -6.28 -33.76 6.04
C LEU A 337 -7.09 -34.53 7.09
N HIS A 338 -8.23 -33.98 7.56
CA HIS A 338 -9.07 -34.63 8.55
C HIS A 338 -9.75 -35.91 8.01
N ASP A 339 -10.02 -35.97 6.70
CA ASP A 339 -10.64 -37.14 6.06
C ASP A 339 -9.69 -38.34 5.97
N TYR A 340 -8.37 -38.09 6.00
CA TYR A 340 -7.34 -39.12 5.78
C TYR A 340 -6.48 -39.38 7.03
N CYS A 341 -6.31 -38.38 7.88
CA CYS A 341 -5.38 -38.38 9.00
C CYS A 341 -6.06 -37.89 10.28
N GLU A 342 -5.91 -38.67 11.34
CA GLU A 342 -6.36 -38.29 12.67
C GLU A 342 -5.16 -37.79 13.49
N GLY A 343 -5.36 -36.75 14.28
CA GLY A 343 -4.36 -36.28 15.23
C GLY A 343 -4.50 -34.82 15.60
N TRP A 344 -4.03 -34.49 16.80
CA TRP A 344 -4.04 -33.13 17.35
C TRP A 344 -3.31 -32.11 16.45
N LEU A 345 -2.30 -32.54 15.69
CA LEU A 345 -1.57 -31.69 14.74
C LEU A 345 -2.46 -31.23 13.57
N VAL A 346 -3.36 -32.09 13.06
CA VAL A 346 -4.31 -31.71 11.99
C VAL A 346 -5.29 -30.67 12.51
N THR A 347 -5.84 -30.89 13.70
CA THR A 347 -6.73 -29.93 14.37
C THR A 347 -6.01 -28.60 14.60
N MET A 348 -4.77 -28.64 15.09
CA MET A 348 -3.96 -27.43 15.28
C MET A 348 -3.68 -26.68 13.98
N ALA A 349 -3.41 -27.38 12.87
CA ALA A 349 -3.20 -26.74 11.57
C ALA A 349 -4.44 -25.96 11.12
N ASN A 350 -5.62 -26.57 11.23
CA ASN A 350 -6.90 -25.94 10.88
C ASN A 350 -7.20 -24.72 11.77
N VAL A 351 -7.05 -24.83 13.09
CA VAL A 351 -7.23 -23.71 14.02
C VAL A 351 -6.22 -22.59 13.75
N ALA A 352 -4.95 -22.93 13.54
CA ALA A 352 -3.90 -21.96 13.26
C ALA A 352 -4.15 -21.19 11.96
N LEU A 353 -4.60 -21.88 10.89
CA LEU A 353 -4.92 -21.24 9.62
C LEU A 353 -6.20 -20.40 9.68
N ALA A 354 -7.24 -20.87 10.37
CA ALA A 354 -8.45 -20.09 10.62
C ALA A 354 -8.11 -18.79 11.38
N PHE A 355 -7.27 -18.89 12.41
CA PHE A 355 -6.78 -17.73 13.16
C PHE A 355 -5.93 -16.80 12.29
N ALA A 356 -4.99 -17.34 11.52
CA ALA A 356 -4.12 -16.57 10.63
C ALA A 356 -4.90 -15.77 9.56
N CYS A 357 -5.95 -16.39 8.98
CA CYS A 357 -6.83 -15.74 8.02
C CYS A 357 -7.67 -14.64 8.68
N THR A 358 -8.21 -14.91 9.87
CA THR A 358 -8.94 -13.91 10.67
C THR A 358 -8.07 -12.68 10.95
N LEU A 359 -6.81 -12.87 11.35
CA LEU A 359 -5.86 -11.80 11.58
C LEU A 359 -5.42 -11.06 10.31
N SER A 360 -5.45 -11.73 9.16
CA SER A 360 -5.07 -11.15 7.88
C SER A 360 -6.22 -10.39 7.20
N PHE A 361 -7.47 -10.60 7.64
CA PHE A 361 -8.65 -9.96 7.08
C PHE A 361 -8.56 -8.41 7.07
N PRO A 362 -8.23 -7.72 8.17
CA PRO A 362 -8.15 -6.25 8.16
C PRO A 362 -7.06 -5.71 7.23
N ILE A 363 -5.99 -6.49 7.04
CA ILE A 363 -4.85 -6.10 6.22
C ILE A 363 -5.24 -6.11 4.74
N GLN A 364 -5.98 -7.12 4.31
CA GLN A 364 -6.52 -7.19 2.96
C GLN A 364 -7.68 -6.21 2.75
N PHE A 365 -8.52 -6.01 3.77
CA PHE A 365 -9.66 -5.10 3.66
C PHE A 365 -9.24 -3.62 3.57
N TYR A 366 -8.12 -3.24 4.19
CA TYR A 366 -7.68 -1.85 4.28
C TYR A 366 -7.36 -1.20 2.92
N PRO A 367 -6.53 -1.80 2.03
CA PRO A 367 -6.27 -1.25 0.70
C PRO A 367 -7.54 -1.02 -0.13
N ALA A 368 -8.49 -1.97 -0.09
CA ALA A 368 -9.76 -1.83 -0.81
C ALA A 368 -10.54 -0.59 -0.35
N ILE A 369 -10.69 -0.42 0.97
CA ILE A 369 -11.40 0.71 1.55
C ILE A 369 -10.67 2.03 1.27
N ASP A 370 -9.35 2.08 1.36
CA ASP A 370 -8.58 3.29 1.09
C ASP A 370 -8.75 3.74 -0.38
N VAL A 371 -8.68 2.82 -1.34
CA VAL A 371 -8.95 3.12 -2.75
C VAL A 371 -10.39 3.58 -2.96
N LEU A 372 -11.36 2.87 -2.38
CA LEU A 372 -12.77 3.17 -2.54
C LEU A 372 -13.16 4.53 -1.92
N GLU A 373 -12.61 4.85 -0.75
CA GLU A 373 -12.75 6.17 -0.13
C GLU A 373 -12.17 7.28 -1.02
N ARG A 374 -11.02 7.06 -1.67
CA ARG A 374 -10.43 8.04 -2.62
C ARG A 374 -11.35 8.25 -3.82
N MET A 375 -11.97 7.19 -4.35
CA MET A 375 -12.93 7.28 -5.45
C MET A 375 -14.20 8.06 -5.05
N LEU A 376 -14.72 7.81 -3.84
CA LEU A 376 -15.93 8.47 -3.33
C LEU A 376 -15.69 9.94 -2.94
N ARG A 377 -14.50 10.29 -2.45
CA ARG A 377 -14.09 11.67 -2.17
C ARG A 377 -14.15 12.56 -3.41
N HIS A 378 -13.82 12.02 -4.58
CA HIS A 378 -13.90 12.74 -5.85
C HIS A 378 -15.34 13.05 -6.28
N LYS A 379 -16.34 12.31 -5.79
CA LYS A 379 -17.77 12.51 -6.08
C LYS A 379 -18.55 13.27 -5.00
N SER A 380 -17.85 13.91 -4.06
CA SER A 380 -18.43 14.75 -2.96
C SER A 380 -19.13 14.00 -1.82
N LEU A 381 -19.35 12.67 -1.90
CA LEU A 381 -20.11 11.91 -0.89
C LEU A 381 -19.41 11.75 0.47
N MET A 382 -18.08 11.90 0.54
CA MET A 382 -17.30 11.71 1.77
C MET A 382 -16.25 12.81 1.98
N ARG A 383 -16.64 14.09 1.93
CA ARG A 383 -15.70 15.17 2.28
C ARG A 383 -15.44 15.13 3.79
N PRO A 384 -14.18 15.01 4.26
CA PRO A 384 -13.89 15.27 5.66
C PRO A 384 -14.30 16.72 5.97
N ALA A 385 -14.97 16.93 7.10
CA ALA A 385 -15.25 18.28 7.57
C ALA A 385 -13.92 19.04 7.61
N PRO A 386 -13.85 20.28 7.08
CA PRO A 386 -12.64 21.06 7.18
C PRO A 386 -12.23 21.11 8.65
N PRO A 387 -10.93 20.97 8.99
CA PRO A 387 -10.49 21.08 10.36
C PRO A 387 -11.07 22.38 10.92
N ALA A 388 -11.76 22.29 12.06
CA ALA A 388 -12.26 23.47 12.75
C ALA A 388 -11.05 24.37 12.98
N GLU A 389 -10.92 25.41 12.16
CA GLU A 389 -9.87 26.40 12.30
C GLU A 389 -9.97 26.88 13.74
N PRO A 390 -8.92 26.77 14.59
CA PRO A 390 -9.00 27.19 15.97
C PRO A 390 -9.60 28.59 15.95
N ALA A 391 -10.67 28.86 16.72
CA ALA A 391 -11.39 30.13 16.62
C ALA A 391 -10.45 31.35 16.65
N ARG A 392 -9.28 31.21 17.31
CA ARG A 392 -8.16 32.15 17.31
C ARG A 392 -7.52 32.38 15.94
N VAL A 393 -7.24 31.34 15.15
CA VAL A 393 -6.64 31.43 13.80
C VAL A 393 -7.63 32.03 12.80
N ALA A 394 -8.91 31.63 12.85
CA ALA A 394 -9.96 32.24 12.04
C ALA A 394 -10.18 33.73 12.38
N LEU A 395 -10.14 34.08 13.67
CA LEU A 395 -10.23 35.45 14.15
C LEU A 395 -9.00 36.28 13.74
N GLU A 396 -7.81 35.71 13.82
CA GLU A 396 -6.56 36.35 13.38
C GLU A 396 -6.53 36.55 11.86
N ALA A 397 -6.99 35.58 11.08
CA ALA A 397 -7.13 35.70 9.62
C ALA A 397 -8.15 36.80 9.26
N ARG A 398 -9.28 36.89 9.98
CA ARG A 398 -10.27 37.97 9.84
C ARG A 398 -9.68 39.34 10.23
N ARG A 399 -8.92 39.42 11.32
CA ARG A 399 -8.22 40.66 11.75
C ARG A 399 -7.19 41.11 10.71
N ARG A 400 -6.40 40.20 10.15
CA ARG A 400 -5.43 40.48 9.08
C ARG A 400 -6.09 40.96 7.79
N ARG A 401 -7.24 40.38 7.41
CA ARG A 401 -8.04 40.86 6.26
C ARG A 401 -8.60 42.26 6.48
N LYS A 402 -9.13 42.56 7.68
CA LYS A 402 -9.60 43.90 8.05
C LYS A 402 -8.46 44.93 8.04
N ALA A 403 -7.28 44.57 8.57
CA ALA A 403 -6.10 45.43 8.56
C ALA A 403 -5.62 45.75 7.13
N ARG A 404 -5.56 44.75 6.24
CA ARG A 404 -5.21 44.95 4.83
C ARG A 404 -6.21 45.86 4.11
N LYS A 405 -7.52 45.69 4.32
CA LYS A 405 -8.54 46.59 3.76
C LYS A 405 -8.39 48.02 4.27
N LYS A 406 -8.11 48.22 5.57
CA LYS A 406 -7.90 49.55 6.16
C LYS A 406 -6.64 50.24 5.63
N GLN A 407 -5.58 49.47 5.39
CA GLN A 407 -4.34 49.98 4.80
C GLN A 407 -4.52 50.34 3.32
N GLN A 408 -5.25 49.53 2.57
CA GLN A 408 -5.58 49.80 1.16
C GLN A 408 -6.49 51.04 1.02
N HIS A 409 -7.44 51.24 1.93
CA HIS A 409 -8.29 52.44 1.94
C HIS A 409 -7.52 53.73 2.29
N ARG A 410 -6.49 53.64 3.14
CA ARG A 410 -5.57 54.76 3.44
C ARG A 410 -4.64 55.07 2.28
N SER A 411 -4.21 54.07 1.53
CA SER A 411 -3.38 54.29 0.33
C SER A 411 -4.18 54.90 -0.82
N LEU A 412 -5.47 54.63 -0.93
CA LEU A 412 -6.37 55.26 -1.91
C LEU A 412 -6.68 56.73 -1.56
N HIS A 413 -6.90 57.06 -0.29
CA HIS A 413 -7.11 58.46 0.14
C HIS A 413 -5.83 59.31 0.23
N GLY A 414 -4.65 58.70 0.27
CA GLY A 414 -3.37 59.42 0.29
C GLY A 414 -2.92 59.94 -1.09
N LEU A 415 -3.66 59.63 -2.15
CA LEU A 415 -3.35 60.03 -3.53
C LEU A 415 -4.27 61.12 -4.09
N GLU A 416 -5.31 61.55 -3.34
CA GLU A 416 -6.24 62.62 -3.74
C GLU A 416 -6.13 63.91 -2.89
N GLY A 417 -5.15 64.00 -1.98
CA GLY A 417 -5.00 65.13 -1.07
C GLY A 417 -3.87 66.08 -1.46
N GLY A 418 -3.93 66.67 -2.65
CA GLY A 418 -3.02 67.75 -3.04
C GLY A 418 -3.64 68.60 -4.13
N LEU A 419 -4.26 69.72 -3.73
CA LEU A 419 -4.39 70.99 -4.46
C LEU A 419 -5.26 71.97 -3.63
N ASP A 420 -4.61 73.03 -3.15
CA ASP A 420 -5.02 74.39 -2.74
C ASP A 420 -6.48 74.77 -2.36
N TYR A 421 -6.64 75.54 -1.28
CA TYR A 421 -6.92 77.00 -1.35
C TYR A 421 -6.95 77.68 0.04
N ASP A 422 -6.34 78.87 0.10
CA ASP A 422 -6.35 79.84 1.21
C ASP A 422 -7.75 80.44 1.50
N ARG A 423 -8.06 80.69 2.79
CA ARG A 423 -8.81 81.89 3.22
C ARG A 423 -8.77 82.16 4.74
N GLU A 424 -8.55 83.43 5.08
CA GLU A 424 -8.48 84.06 6.41
C GLU A 424 -9.82 84.23 7.14
N GLY A 425 -9.75 84.46 8.47
CA GLY A 425 -10.79 85.03 9.36
C GLY A 425 -10.93 84.27 10.70
N GLN A 426 -10.31 84.68 11.82
CA GLN A 426 -10.82 85.61 12.86
C GLN A 426 -12.04 85.01 13.63
N THR A 427 -12.14 84.80 14.95
CA THR A 427 -11.62 85.43 16.20
C THR A 427 -11.92 84.55 17.43
N ASP A 428 -11.11 84.72 18.49
CA ASP A 428 -11.34 84.73 19.96
C ASP A 428 -11.72 83.50 20.83
N ASP A 429 -10.78 83.25 21.76
CA ASP A 429 -10.85 83.06 23.23
C ASP A 429 -11.58 81.88 23.92
N HIS A 430 -10.78 80.99 24.53
CA HIS A 430 -10.49 81.01 25.99
C HIS A 430 -9.50 79.87 26.37
N ASP A 431 -8.26 80.24 26.72
CA ASP A 431 -7.59 79.99 28.03
C ASP A 431 -7.99 78.71 28.84
N VAL A 432 -7.11 77.83 29.33
CA VAL A 432 -6.04 78.10 30.33
C VAL A 432 -5.24 76.81 30.69
N ILE A 433 -3.91 76.97 30.86
CA ILE A 433 -2.92 76.25 31.71
C ILE A 433 -2.45 74.84 31.27
N LEU A 434 -1.26 74.72 30.63
CA LEU A 434 0.12 74.58 31.21
C LEU A 434 0.32 73.26 31.98
N SER A 435 1.40 72.49 31.84
CA SER A 435 2.70 72.62 31.18
C SER A 435 3.48 71.30 31.38
N ALA A 436 4.40 70.99 30.45
CA ALA A 436 5.83 70.68 30.66
C ALA A 436 6.24 69.77 31.87
N SER A 437 7.24 68.90 31.88
CA SER A 437 8.38 68.59 31.02
C SER A 437 9.17 67.46 31.72
N SER A 438 9.81 66.62 30.91
CA SER A 438 11.12 65.96 31.09
C SER A 438 11.49 65.07 32.30
N SER A 439 12.30 64.08 31.93
CA SER A 439 13.56 63.66 32.58
C SER A 439 13.53 62.51 33.60
N ASN A 440 13.76 61.32 33.05
CA ASN A 440 14.96 60.47 33.25
C ASN A 440 15.45 60.09 34.67
N LYS A 441 15.75 58.77 34.76
CA LYS A 441 16.76 58.03 35.58
C LYS A 441 16.44 57.53 36.99
N SER A 442 16.72 56.23 37.11
CA SER A 442 17.46 55.50 38.17
C SER A 442 16.66 54.57 39.10
N ARG A 443 17.21 53.36 39.28
CA ARG A 443 16.87 52.33 40.29
C ARG A 443 17.58 52.69 41.63
N PRO A 444 17.18 52.11 42.78
CA PRO A 444 17.87 50.91 43.30
C PRO A 444 16.98 49.94 44.13
N ALA A 445 17.64 48.98 44.78
CA ALA A 445 17.19 47.69 45.34
C ALA A 445 16.85 47.69 46.85
N SER A 446 16.43 46.51 47.36
CA SER A 446 16.54 45.91 48.74
C SER A 446 15.20 45.26 49.18
N LEU A 447 15.06 44.18 49.98
CA LEU A 447 15.95 43.34 50.79
C LEU A 447 15.14 42.14 51.41
N PHE A 448 15.87 41.13 51.95
CA PHE A 448 15.51 40.06 52.91
C PHE A 448 14.53 38.93 52.49
N SER A 449 14.75 37.62 52.76
CA SER A 449 15.66 36.92 53.68
C SER A 449 16.09 35.54 53.13
N LEU A 450 17.19 35.02 53.68
CA LEU A 450 17.98 33.86 53.27
C LEU A 450 17.91 32.77 54.37
N GLN A 451 18.46 31.59 54.07
CA GLN A 451 18.87 30.46 54.95
C GLN A 451 17.82 29.35 55.16
N THR A 452 18.10 28.04 54.98
CA THR A 452 19.38 27.30 54.86
C THR A 452 19.12 25.85 54.38
N MET A 453 20.09 25.29 53.62
CA MET A 453 20.73 23.94 53.70
C MET A 453 19.97 22.76 54.35
N ARG A 454 20.11 21.47 53.99
CA ARG A 454 20.92 20.66 53.05
C ARG A 454 20.43 19.19 53.18
N GLN A 455 20.72 18.34 52.18
CA GLN A 455 20.91 16.87 52.22
C GLN A 455 19.71 15.90 52.07
N SER A 456 19.70 15.29 50.86
CA SER A 456 19.68 13.85 50.51
C SER A 456 19.01 12.83 51.43
N PHE A 457 18.05 12.05 50.89
CA PHE A 457 17.97 10.57 50.92
C PHE A 457 16.68 10.10 50.20
N SER A 458 16.81 9.15 49.27
CA SER A 458 15.76 8.19 48.87
C SER A 458 16.10 6.85 49.55
N PRO A 459 15.20 5.87 49.84
CA PRO A 459 14.18 5.33 48.90
C PRO A 459 12.94 4.57 49.50
N ILE A 460 12.07 4.03 48.63
CA ILE A 460 11.17 2.84 48.78
C ILE A 460 9.84 2.88 49.62
N ALA A 461 8.77 2.39 48.96
CA ALA A 461 7.55 1.71 49.42
C ALA A 461 6.34 2.47 50.02
N SER A 462 5.16 2.12 49.47
CA SER A 462 3.79 2.44 49.92
C SER A 462 3.36 1.63 51.15
N PRO A 463 2.30 2.07 51.86
CA PRO A 463 1.02 1.33 51.81
C PRO A 463 -0.18 2.30 51.73
N ALA A 464 -1.09 2.16 50.77
CA ALA A 464 -2.23 1.23 50.80
C ALA A 464 -3.40 1.70 51.70
N THR A 465 -4.51 2.05 51.03
CA THR A 465 -5.76 1.29 51.21
C THR A 465 -6.46 1.37 52.58
N VAL A 466 -7.02 2.53 52.96
CA VAL A 466 -8.13 2.59 53.94
C VAL A 466 -9.28 3.55 53.56
N ALA A 467 -9.11 4.47 52.61
CA ALA A 467 -10.24 5.31 52.16
C ALA A 467 -11.02 4.66 50.99
N ALA A 468 -11.48 3.43 51.20
CA ALA A 468 -12.54 2.83 50.42
C ALA A 468 -13.91 3.20 51.03
N ALA A 469 -14.95 3.10 50.22
CA ALA A 469 -16.31 2.79 50.64
C ALA A 469 -17.16 3.93 51.24
N ALA A 470 -17.50 4.93 50.42
CA ALA A 470 -18.81 5.60 50.52
C ALA A 470 -19.22 6.27 49.20
N SER A 471 -19.56 5.48 48.18
CA SER A 471 -20.56 5.81 47.14
C SER A 471 -20.47 4.86 45.94
N MET A 472 -20.75 3.57 46.17
CA MET A 472 -21.27 2.71 45.12
C MET A 472 -22.60 2.13 45.56
N SER A 473 -23.69 2.75 45.11
CA SER A 473 -24.94 2.04 44.80
C SER A 473 -25.79 2.89 43.84
N SER A 474 -25.67 2.59 42.55
CA SER A 474 -26.83 2.33 41.69
C SER A 474 -26.34 2.08 40.27
N SER A 475 -26.87 1.00 39.70
CA SER A 475 -26.61 0.47 38.38
C SER A 475 -26.63 1.55 37.28
N ARG A 476 -25.47 1.85 36.71
CA ARG A 476 -25.41 2.58 35.43
C ARG A 476 -25.17 1.60 34.31
N SER A 477 -26.23 1.42 33.53
CA SER A 477 -26.33 0.64 32.32
C SER A 477 -25.08 0.76 31.43
N SER A 478 -24.55 -0.38 30.98
CA SER A 478 -23.50 -0.51 29.97
C SER A 478 -23.81 0.25 28.67
N SER A 479 -25.08 0.61 28.45
CA SER A 479 -25.56 1.48 27.36
C SER A 479 -24.88 2.85 27.35
N GLY A 480 -24.69 3.49 28.51
CA GLY A 480 -24.26 4.89 28.59
C GLY A 480 -22.78 5.13 28.27
N CYS A 481 -21.94 4.10 28.41
CA CYS A 481 -20.52 4.19 28.02
C CYS A 481 -20.37 4.09 26.50
N LEU A 482 -21.13 3.19 25.88
CA LEU A 482 -21.15 3.00 24.43
C LEU A 482 -21.79 4.22 23.74
N GLU A 483 -22.85 4.77 24.31
CA GLU A 483 -23.50 5.99 23.84
C GLU A 483 -22.56 7.21 23.89
N ARG A 484 -21.76 7.38 24.95
CA ARG A 484 -20.75 8.44 25.05
C ARG A 484 -19.55 8.24 24.11
N LEU A 485 -19.21 6.99 23.78
CA LEU A 485 -18.15 6.67 22.82
C LEU A 485 -18.61 6.91 21.37
N VAL A 486 -19.89 6.63 21.08
CA VAL A 486 -20.52 6.85 19.77
C VAL A 486 -20.80 8.33 19.52
N CYS A 487 -21.26 9.08 20.53
CA CYS A 487 -21.59 10.51 20.41
C CYS A 487 -20.38 11.44 20.29
N ASN A 488 -19.14 10.94 20.46
CA ASN A 488 -17.90 11.71 20.24
C ASN A 488 -17.21 11.40 18.89
N LEU A 489 -17.76 10.50 18.07
CA LEU A 489 -17.23 10.24 16.74
C LEU A 489 -17.66 11.34 15.77
N SER A 490 -16.72 11.83 14.96
CA SER A 490 -17.08 12.77 13.90
C SER A 490 -18.07 12.11 12.94
N PRO A 491 -19.03 12.84 12.35
CA PRO A 491 -19.97 12.28 11.37
C PRO A 491 -19.26 11.60 10.18
N TYR A 492 -18.04 12.05 9.87
CA TYR A 492 -17.15 11.41 8.91
C TYR A 492 -16.71 10.00 9.34
N GLU A 493 -16.31 9.81 10.60
CA GLU A 493 -15.93 8.50 11.13
C GLU A 493 -17.11 7.55 11.23
N CYS A 494 -18.30 8.06 11.56
CA CYS A 494 -19.54 7.29 11.57
C CYS A 494 -19.86 6.79 10.15
N ASN A 495 -19.94 7.68 9.15
CA ASN A 495 -20.22 7.29 7.76
C ASN A 495 -19.20 6.30 7.21
N ARG A 496 -17.93 6.44 7.58
CA ARG A 496 -16.86 5.55 7.16
C ARG A 496 -16.95 4.17 7.80
N THR A 497 -17.32 4.09 9.08
CA THR A 497 -17.59 2.82 9.75
C THR A 497 -18.84 2.16 9.19
N LEU A 498 -19.93 2.91 8.97
CA LEU A 498 -21.13 2.39 8.33
C LEU A 498 -20.83 1.82 6.94
N PHE A 499 -20.08 2.55 6.12
CA PHE A 499 -19.66 2.09 4.81
C PHE A 499 -18.85 0.79 4.85
N ARG A 500 -17.88 0.69 5.77
CA ARG A 500 -17.10 -0.54 5.99
C ARG A 500 -17.99 -1.69 6.44
N SER A 501 -18.93 -1.45 7.34
CA SER A 501 -19.88 -2.46 7.82
C SER A 501 -20.80 -2.94 6.71
N MET A 502 -21.36 -2.03 5.89
CA MET A 502 -22.19 -2.37 4.74
C MET A 502 -21.42 -3.26 3.76
N LEU A 503 -20.18 -2.88 3.45
CA LEU A 503 -19.35 -3.61 2.52
C LEU A 503 -18.93 -4.98 3.09
N CYS A 504 -18.55 -5.05 4.36
CA CYS A 504 -18.27 -6.32 5.04
C CYS A 504 -19.50 -7.25 5.05
N THR A 505 -20.69 -6.68 5.27
CA THR A 505 -21.97 -7.42 5.24
C THR A 505 -22.29 -7.94 3.83
N SER A 506 -22.02 -7.17 2.77
CA SER A 506 -22.24 -7.65 1.40
C SER A 506 -21.30 -8.80 1.04
N LEU A 507 -20.05 -8.77 1.52
CA LEU A 507 -19.11 -9.90 1.33
C LEU A 507 -19.56 -11.14 2.09
N MET A 508 -20.06 -10.97 3.31
CA MET A 508 -20.67 -12.03 4.10
C MET A 508 -21.85 -12.69 3.36
N VAL A 509 -22.75 -11.90 2.76
CA VAL A 509 -23.85 -12.44 1.95
C VAL A 509 -23.35 -13.27 0.76
N ILE A 510 -22.35 -12.76 0.02
CA ILE A 510 -21.76 -13.50 -1.10
C ILE A 510 -21.15 -14.83 -0.63
N ALA A 511 -20.42 -14.81 0.50
CA ALA A 511 -19.81 -16.00 1.10
C ALA A 511 -20.86 -17.05 1.54
N VAL A 512 -22.01 -16.62 2.05
CA VAL A 512 -23.12 -17.53 2.43
C VAL A 512 -23.81 -18.11 1.19
N CYS A 513 -23.94 -17.35 0.11
CA CYS A 513 -24.54 -17.82 -1.13
C CYS A 513 -23.70 -18.92 -1.79
N VAL A 514 -22.38 -18.77 -1.80
CA VAL A 514 -21.45 -19.75 -2.40
C VAL A 514 -20.39 -20.15 -1.35
N PRO A 515 -20.71 -21.09 -0.44
CA PRO A 515 -19.78 -21.50 0.62
C PRO A 515 -18.67 -22.44 0.11
N ASP A 516 -18.23 -22.31 -1.14
CA ASP A 516 -17.14 -23.11 -1.71
C ASP A 516 -15.90 -22.23 -1.90
N VAL A 517 -14.85 -22.57 -1.14
CA VAL A 517 -13.56 -21.87 -1.18
C VAL A 517 -12.92 -21.91 -2.57
N GLY A 518 -12.91 -23.09 -3.22
CA GLY A 518 -12.26 -23.29 -4.51
C GLY A 518 -12.96 -22.55 -5.65
N LEU A 519 -14.30 -22.57 -5.67
CA LEU A 519 -15.11 -21.85 -6.65
C LEU A 519 -14.94 -20.35 -6.54
N LEU A 520 -14.99 -19.79 -5.32
CA LEU A 520 -14.78 -18.36 -5.11
C LEU A 520 -13.37 -17.92 -5.55
N ILE A 521 -12.34 -18.71 -5.21
CA ILE A 521 -10.96 -18.46 -5.63
C ILE A 521 -10.85 -18.47 -7.16
N SER A 522 -11.43 -19.47 -7.83
CA SER A 522 -11.43 -19.57 -9.29
C SER A 522 -12.17 -18.39 -9.96
N LEU A 523 -13.32 -17.99 -9.42
CA LEU A 523 -14.12 -16.87 -9.94
C LEU A 523 -13.38 -15.54 -9.82
N PHE A 524 -12.87 -15.20 -8.64
CA PHE A 524 -12.16 -13.93 -8.44
C PHE A 524 -10.81 -13.91 -9.17
N GLY A 525 -10.15 -15.07 -9.30
CA GLY A 525 -8.94 -15.22 -10.09
C GLY A 525 -9.15 -15.03 -11.59
N SER A 526 -10.19 -15.68 -12.14
CA SER A 526 -10.51 -15.61 -13.57
C SER A 526 -10.97 -14.22 -13.98
N VAL A 527 -11.77 -13.51 -13.17
CA VAL A 527 -12.23 -12.16 -13.50
C VAL A 527 -11.23 -11.09 -13.08
N GLY A 528 -11.01 -10.96 -11.78
CA GLY A 528 -10.30 -9.83 -11.19
C GLY A 528 -8.79 -9.92 -11.40
N SER A 529 -8.19 -11.01 -10.93
CA SER A 529 -6.74 -11.19 -11.01
C SER A 529 -6.25 -11.33 -12.46
N SER A 530 -7.01 -11.93 -13.36
CA SER A 530 -6.62 -12.03 -14.77
C SER A 530 -6.57 -10.67 -15.45
N MET A 531 -7.54 -9.80 -15.18
CA MET A 531 -7.51 -8.43 -15.70
C MET A 531 -6.29 -7.66 -15.17
N LEU A 532 -6.05 -7.68 -13.85
CA LEU A 532 -4.97 -6.91 -13.22
C LEU A 532 -3.57 -7.48 -13.48
N ALA A 533 -3.40 -8.79 -13.35
CA ALA A 533 -2.10 -9.45 -13.35
C ALA A 533 -1.67 -9.90 -14.75
N ILE A 534 -2.62 -10.19 -15.65
CA ILE A 534 -2.32 -10.72 -16.99
C ILE A 534 -2.58 -9.68 -18.09
N VAL A 535 -3.76 -9.06 -18.12
CA VAL A 535 -4.21 -8.25 -19.26
C VAL A 535 -3.67 -6.81 -19.20
N LEU A 536 -3.82 -6.12 -18.07
CA LEU A 536 -3.54 -4.69 -17.98
C LEU A 536 -2.05 -4.31 -18.13
N PRO A 537 -1.07 -5.00 -17.52
CA PRO A 537 0.34 -4.63 -17.64
C PRO A 537 0.87 -4.61 -19.10
N PRO A 538 0.61 -5.62 -19.95
CA PRO A 538 1.02 -5.57 -21.35
C PRO A 538 0.26 -4.53 -22.16
N VAL A 539 -1.02 -4.28 -21.88
CA VAL A 539 -1.77 -3.18 -22.52
C VAL A 539 -1.13 -1.83 -22.22
N LEU A 540 -0.83 -1.55 -20.95
CA LEU A 540 -0.16 -0.31 -20.55
C LEU A 540 1.21 -0.17 -21.21
N TYR A 541 1.97 -1.26 -21.28
CA TYR A 541 3.28 -1.25 -21.91
C TYR A 541 3.22 -1.02 -23.42
N LEU A 542 2.27 -1.64 -24.12
CA LEU A 542 2.02 -1.45 -25.54
C LEU A 542 1.62 -0.02 -25.85
N VAL A 543 0.83 0.64 -24.99
CA VAL A 543 0.46 2.05 -25.18
C VAL A 543 1.67 2.99 -24.98
N VAL A 544 2.45 2.78 -23.92
CA VAL A 544 3.62 3.64 -23.61
C VAL A 544 4.77 3.42 -24.58
N SER A 545 5.05 2.18 -24.93
CA SER A 545 6.26 1.80 -25.66
C SER A 545 6.00 1.39 -27.11
N GLY A 546 4.73 1.28 -27.51
CA GLY A 546 4.27 0.78 -28.81
C GLY A 546 5.13 1.22 -29.98
N PRO A 547 5.32 2.53 -30.22
CA PRO A 547 6.09 3.04 -31.37
C PRO A 547 7.54 2.54 -31.43
N THR A 548 8.14 2.23 -30.27
CA THR A 548 9.55 1.81 -30.14
C THR A 548 9.77 0.30 -30.16
N LEU A 549 8.69 -0.50 -30.15
CA LEU A 549 8.77 -1.96 -30.05
C LEU A 549 8.91 -2.64 -31.42
N SER A 550 9.78 -3.65 -31.47
CA SER A 550 9.90 -4.56 -32.61
C SER A 550 8.62 -5.39 -32.80
N LEU A 551 8.38 -5.86 -34.03
CA LEU A 551 7.21 -6.68 -34.36
C LEU A 551 7.10 -7.95 -33.49
N PRO A 552 8.18 -8.74 -33.27
CA PRO A 552 8.10 -9.92 -32.41
C PRO A 552 7.70 -9.59 -30.97
N SER A 553 8.22 -8.47 -30.44
CA SER A 553 7.85 -8.00 -29.11
C SER A 553 6.37 -7.62 -29.05
N ARG A 554 5.83 -6.91 -30.05
CA ARG A 554 4.40 -6.58 -30.10
C ARG A 554 3.51 -7.82 -30.15
N ILE A 555 3.86 -8.81 -30.96
CA ILE A 555 3.13 -10.08 -31.07
C ILE A 555 3.12 -10.80 -29.72
N PHE A 556 4.26 -10.86 -29.03
CA PHE A 556 4.36 -11.49 -27.71
C PHE A 556 3.43 -10.84 -26.67
N HIS A 557 3.43 -9.50 -26.56
CA HIS A 557 2.56 -8.80 -25.61
C HIS A 557 1.08 -8.96 -25.95
N TRP A 558 0.69 -8.89 -27.22
CA TRP A 558 -0.68 -9.19 -27.64
C TRP A 558 -1.06 -10.64 -27.38
N GLY A 559 -0.12 -11.58 -27.52
CA GLY A 559 -0.30 -12.98 -27.13
C GLY A 559 -0.65 -13.15 -25.65
N ILE A 560 0.05 -12.43 -24.75
CA ILE A 560 -0.27 -12.42 -23.31
C ILE A 560 -1.68 -11.85 -23.07
N VAL A 561 -2.04 -10.76 -23.75
CA VAL A 561 -3.38 -10.15 -23.64
C VAL A 561 -4.46 -11.14 -24.07
N VAL A 562 -4.30 -11.80 -25.22
CA VAL A 562 -5.24 -12.80 -25.72
C VAL A 562 -5.34 -14.00 -24.77
N PHE A 563 -4.20 -14.50 -24.27
CA PHE A 563 -4.18 -15.57 -23.27
C PHE A 563 -4.94 -15.18 -22.00
N GLY A 564 -4.75 -13.96 -21.51
CA GLY A 564 -5.46 -13.42 -20.34
C GLY A 564 -6.97 -13.30 -20.56
N ILE A 565 -7.40 -12.78 -21.71
CA ILE A 565 -8.82 -12.62 -22.03
C ILE A 565 -9.49 -13.98 -22.24
N ALA A 566 -8.84 -14.89 -22.96
CA ALA A 566 -9.36 -16.24 -23.19
C ALA A 566 -9.51 -17.02 -21.87
N GLY A 567 -8.49 -16.98 -21.01
CA GLY A 567 -8.54 -17.59 -19.69
C GLY A 567 -9.59 -16.96 -18.79
N MET A 568 -9.72 -15.63 -18.81
CA MET A 568 -10.76 -14.90 -18.07
C MET A 568 -12.16 -15.35 -18.50
N ILE A 569 -12.46 -15.38 -19.80
CA ILE A 569 -13.78 -15.80 -20.30
C ILE A 569 -14.03 -17.27 -19.97
N ALA A 570 -13.10 -18.16 -20.31
CA ALA A 570 -13.27 -19.60 -20.10
C ALA A 570 -13.41 -19.96 -18.61
N GLY A 571 -12.57 -19.37 -17.75
CA GLY A 571 -12.64 -19.57 -16.30
C GLY A 571 -13.90 -19.01 -15.68
N THR A 572 -14.34 -17.81 -16.10
CA THR A 572 -15.58 -17.21 -15.59
C THR A 572 -16.80 -18.05 -15.96
N VAL A 573 -16.90 -18.50 -17.22
CA VAL A 573 -18.01 -19.36 -17.68
C VAL A 573 -18.04 -20.66 -16.88
N GLN A 574 -16.87 -21.28 -16.67
CA GLN A 574 -16.78 -22.53 -15.94
C GLN A 574 -17.14 -22.35 -14.45
N ALA A 575 -16.64 -21.30 -13.79
CA ALA A 575 -16.98 -21.00 -12.41
C ALA A 575 -18.48 -20.71 -12.24
N MET A 576 -19.07 -19.93 -13.16
CA MET A 576 -20.50 -19.62 -13.12
C MET A 576 -21.37 -20.86 -13.32
N ARG A 577 -20.99 -21.79 -14.21
CA ARG A 577 -21.69 -23.08 -14.37
C ARG A 577 -21.69 -23.86 -13.07
N GLN A 578 -20.54 -23.97 -12.41
CA GLN A 578 -20.43 -24.70 -11.15
C GLN A 578 -21.19 -24.06 -10.00
N VAL A 579 -21.25 -22.72 -9.97
CA VAL A 579 -22.11 -22.00 -9.02
C VAL A 579 -23.57 -22.34 -9.28
N ILE A 580 -24.04 -22.33 -10.53
CA ILE A 580 -25.42 -22.70 -10.87
C ILE A 580 -25.70 -24.15 -10.49
N ASP A 581 -24.79 -25.07 -10.82
CA ASP A 581 -24.91 -26.49 -10.48
C ASP A 581 -24.91 -26.73 -8.96
N SER A 582 -24.32 -25.84 -8.17
CA SER A 582 -24.36 -25.94 -6.70
C SER A 582 -25.69 -25.53 -6.07
N PHE A 583 -26.57 -24.87 -6.83
CA PHE A 583 -27.92 -24.48 -6.40
C PHE A 583 -29.01 -25.44 -6.89
N ASN A 584 -28.70 -26.29 -7.87
CA ASN A 584 -29.59 -27.34 -8.39
C ASN A 584 -29.33 -28.65 -7.66
#